data_AF-A0A7C0YL50-F1
#
_entry.id   AF-A0A7C0YL50-F1
#
_cell.length_a   1.000
_cell.length_b   1.000
_cell.length_c   1.000
_cell.angle_alpha   90.00
_cell.angle_beta   90.00
_cell.angle_gamma   90.00
#
_symmetry.space_group_name_H-M   'P 1'
#
loop_
_entity.id
_entity.type
_entity.pdbx_description
1 polymer ?
#
loop_
_entity_poly.entity_id
_entity_poly.type
_entity_poly.pdbx_seq_one_letter_code
_entity_poly.pdbx_strand_id
1 'polypeptide(L)' 'MMKTFALIPVKDLDNAKSRLADSLTAGQRKELLLAMLSDVLMAVSHLPTVVISPEDISPHLSGL' A
#
# COMPACT_ATOMS: atom_id res chain seq x y z
N MET A 1 10.59 28.07 -1.11
CA MET A 1 9.29 27.36 -1.11
C MET A 1 9.51 26.00 -0.49
N MET A 2 8.70 25.61 0.51
CA MET A 2 8.84 24.32 1.19
C MET A 2 8.16 23.24 0.34
N LYS A 3 8.85 22.11 0.09
CA LYS A 3 8.28 20.96 -0.63
C LYS A 3 7.69 19.98 0.37
N THR A 4 6.44 19.58 0.15
CA THR A 4 5.78 18.52 0.92
C THR A 4 6.08 17.17 0.29
N PHE A 5 6.40 16.17 1.12
CA PHE A 5 6.65 14.80 0.69
C PHE A 5 5.63 13.87 1.35
N ALA A 6 5.17 12.86 0.62
CA ALA A 6 4.34 11.79 1.17
C ALA A 6 5.22 10.59 1.52
N LEU A 7 5.25 10.19 2.79
CA LEU A 7 5.89 8.96 3.26
C LEU A 7 4.79 7.97 3.64
N ILE A 8 4.70 6.85 2.93
CA ILE A 8 3.65 5.84 3.13
C ILE A 8 4.28 4.56 3.67
N PRO A 9 4.15 4.28 4.97
CA PRO A 9 4.55 2.99 5.51
C PRO A 9 3.53 1.92 5.14
N VAL A 10 4.00 0.85 4.49
CA VAL A 10 3.24 -0.36 4.21
C VAL A 10 3.81 -1.47 5.08
N LYS A 11 2.92 -2.17 5.80
CA LYS A 11 3.30 -3.29 6.66
C LYS A 11 3.17 -4.59 5.86
N ASP A 12 3.85 -5.62 6.35
CA ASP A 12 3.81 -7.01 5.88
C ASP A 12 2.46 -7.41 5.22
N LEU A 13 2.54 -7.72 3.93
CA LEU A 13 1.44 -8.17 3.08
C LEU A 13 0.77 -9.45 3.60
N ASP A 14 1.50 -10.38 4.21
CA ASP A 14 1.01 -11.71 4.59
C ASP A 14 0.14 -11.63 5.87
N ASN A 15 0.51 -10.71 6.77
CA ASN A 15 -0.21 -10.45 8.01
C ASN A 15 -1.16 -9.24 7.91
N ALA A 16 -1.37 -8.72 6.70
CA ALA A 16 -2.20 -7.55 6.46
C ALA A 16 -3.64 -7.77 6.93
N LYS A 17 -4.22 -6.68 7.46
CA LYS A 17 -5.64 -6.59 7.83
C LYS A 17 -6.12 -7.77 8.68
N SER A 18 -5.31 -8.26 9.62
CA SER A 18 -5.59 -9.46 10.43
C SER A 18 -6.96 -9.48 11.12
N ARG A 19 -7.53 -8.31 11.46
CA ARG A 19 -8.89 -8.17 11.99
C ARG A 19 -10.00 -8.59 11.00
N LEU A 20 -9.69 -8.73 9.71
CA LEU A 20 -10.59 -9.20 8.67
C LEU A 20 -10.39 -10.70 8.39
N ALA A 21 -9.57 -11.42 9.18
CA ALA A 21 -9.29 -12.84 8.93
C ALA A 21 -10.54 -13.73 8.99
N ASP A 22 -11.56 -13.34 9.75
CA ASP A 22 -12.84 -14.06 9.85
C ASP A 22 -13.71 -13.91 8.59
N SER A 23 -13.40 -12.94 7.71
CA SER A 23 -14.20 -12.62 6.52
C SER A 23 -13.42 -12.73 5.22
N LEU A 24 -12.08 -12.65 5.27
CA LEU A 24 -11.19 -12.64 4.11
C LEU A 24 -10.04 -13.61 4.31
N THR A 25 -9.78 -14.42 3.29
CA THR A 25 -8.57 -15.24 3.19
C THR A 25 -7.31 -14.38 3.17
N ALA A 26 -6.14 -14.96 3.42
CA ALA A 26 -4.87 -14.23 3.35
C ALA A 26 -4.65 -13.55 1.98
N GLY A 27 -4.96 -14.24 0.88
CA GLY A 27 -4.89 -13.67 -0.48
C GLY A 27 -5.80 -12.47 -0.67
N GLN A 28 -7.07 -12.57 -0.24
CA GLN A 28 -8.02 -11.45 -0.34
C GLN A 28 -7.61 -10.24 0.51
N ARG A 29 -7.01 -10.47 1.69
CA ARG A 29 -6.48 -9.37 2.52
C ARG A 29 -5.29 -8.67 1.86
N LYS A 30 -4.42 -9.44 1.20
CA LYS A 30 -3.31 -8.91 0.40
C LYS A 30 -3.83 -8.09 -0.78
N GLU A 31 -4.77 -8.61 -1.55
CA GLU A 31 -5.42 -7.89 -2.66
C GLU A 31 -6.08 -6.59 -2.18
N LEU A 32 -6.82 -6.64 -1.07
CA LEU A 32 -7.44 -5.45 -0.48
C LEU A 32 -6.40 -4.41 -0.06
N LEU A 33 -5.29 -4.83 0.56
CA LEU A 33 -4.21 -3.93 0.94
C LEU A 33 -3.61 -3.23 -0.29
N LEU A 34 -3.35 -3.98 -1.37
CA LEU A 34 -2.80 -3.44 -2.61
C LEU A 34 -3.77 -2.46 -3.29
N ALA A 35 -5.07 -2.78 -3.32
CA ALA A 35 -6.10 -1.87 -3.84
C ALA A 35 -6.15 -0.55 -3.05
N MET A 36 -6.16 -0.63 -1.71
CA MET A 36 -6.12 0.56 -0.86
C MET A 36 -4.83 1.38 -1.06
N LEU A 37 -3.69 0.73 -1.24
CA LEU A 37 -2.41 1.41 -1.49
C LEU A 37 -2.44 2.14 -2.83
N SER A 38 -2.97 1.50 -3.87
CA SER A 38 -3.24 2.12 -5.17
C SER A 38 -4.07 3.39 -5.02
N ASP A 39 -5.18 3.33 -4.28
CA ASP A 39 -6.05 4.49 -4.05
C ASP A 39 -5.31 5.64 -3.33
N VAL A 40 -4.48 5.33 -2.34
CA VAL A 40 -3.66 6.33 -1.63
C VAL A 40 -2.64 6.95 -2.57
N LEU A 41 -1.93 6.15 -3.38
CA LEU A 41 -0.93 6.64 -4.32
C LEU A 41 -1.54 7.56 -5.39
N MET A 42 -2.73 7.21 -5.91
CA MET A 42 -3.48 8.09 -6.80
C MET A 42 -3.82 9.42 -6.13
N ALA A 43 -4.28 9.39 -4.87
CA ALA A 43 -4.65 10.59 -4.12
C ALA A 43 -3.45 11.53 -3.86
N VAL A 44 -2.25 10.98 -3.66
CA VAL A 44 -1.03 11.76 -3.40
C VAL A 44 -0.11 11.92 -4.61
N SER A 45 -0.55 11.52 -5.81
CA SER A 45 0.25 11.51 -7.05
C SER A 45 0.88 12.87 -7.43
N HIS A 46 0.33 13.97 -6.92
CA HIS A 46 0.85 15.33 -7.09
C HIS A 46 2.03 15.68 -6.16
N LEU A 47 2.39 14.77 -5.24
CA LEU A 47 3.50 14.92 -4.31
C LEU A 47 4.62 13.92 -4.63
N PRO A 48 5.89 14.29 -4.42
CA PRO A 48 6.97 13.32 -4.35
C PRO A 48 6.66 12.30 -3.24
N THR A 49 6.52 11.05 -3.62
CA THR A 49 6.02 9.98 -2.74
C THR A 49 7.06 8.89 -2.58
N VAL A 50 7.24 8.42 -1.35
CA VAL A 50 8.10 7.28 -1.01
C VAL A 50 7.27 6.27 -0.24
N VAL A 51 7.23 5.04 -0.76
CA VAL A 51 6.62 3.91 -0.06
C VAL A 51 7.71 3.11 0.64
N ILE A 52 7.51 2.84 1.92
CA ILE A 52 8.47 2.09 2.75
C ILE A 52 7.78 0.80 3.16
N SER A 53 8.35 -0.33 2.75
CA SER A 53 7.79 -1.67 2.95
C SER A 53 8.91 -2.65 3.35
N PRO A 54 8.64 -3.65 4.23
CA PRO A 54 9.58 -4.71 4.52
C PRO A 54 9.82 -5.66 3.34
N GLU A 55 8.84 -5.80 2.45
CA GLU A 55 8.89 -6.60 1.23
C GLU A 55 8.86 -5.73 -0.04
N ASP A 56 9.42 -6.26 -1.14
CA ASP A 56 9.35 -5.58 -2.44
C ASP A 56 7.93 -5.63 -3.01
N ILE A 57 7.28 -4.48 -2.97
CA ILE A 57 5.92 -4.28 -3.48
C ILE A 57 5.91 -3.68 -4.89
N SER A 58 7.08 -3.32 -5.45
CA SER A 58 7.19 -2.72 -6.78
C SER A 58 6.47 -3.53 -7.87
N PRO A 59 6.54 -4.89 -7.88
CA PRO A 59 5.81 -5.70 -8.87
C PRO A 59 4.29 -5.56 -8.81
N HIS A 60 3.75 -5.13 -7.65
CA HIS A 60 2.32 -4.92 -7.45
C HIS A 60 1.88 -3.49 -7.79
N LEU A 61 2.84 -2.58 -7.98
CA LEU A 61 2.60 -1.17 -8.33
C LEU A 61 2.87 -0.88 -9.81
N SER A 62 3.45 -1.82 -10.56
CA SER A 62 3.62 -1.72 -12.01
C SER A 62 2.26 -1.65 -12.72
N GLY A 63 1.81 -0.43 -12.99
CA GLY A 63 0.51 -0.14 -13.62
C GLY A 63 -0.21 1.08 -13.04
N LEU A 64 0.28 1.63 -11.92
CA LEU A 64 -0.14 2.92 -11.36
C LEU A 64 0.62 4.09 -11.97
#